data_AF-E2CSZ4-F1
#
_entry.id   AF-E2CSZ4-F1
#
_cell.length_a   1.000
_cell.length_b   1.000
_cell.length_c   1.000
_cell.angle_alpha   90.00
_cell.angle_beta   90.00
_cell.angle_gamma   90.00
#
_symmetry.space_group_name_H-M   'P 1'
#
loop_
_entity.id
_entity.type
_entity.pdbx_description
1 polymer ?
#
loop_
_entity_poly.entity_id
_entity_poly.type
_entity_poly.pdbx_seq_one_letter_code
_entity_poly.pdbx_strand_id
1 'polypeptide(L)'
;MYTGIKNRIQALKGNIKGSIAIPFALLATLILAAISVGIDMSFAYNKRDQSQLVADEVSLFAVTTFRKYVADGMSKNQARKRAETDARKFLTARTKSLDGTTEKFSIKINIVDREAKVVKANVNISGKHESYMTHAMGFDNIDYTADSESTISFGQGKYEFIFLVDVSPSMGIGASNRDRQIMQRAIGCQFACHEPWYSSVSRAKAQSPSHD
;
A
#
# COMPACT_ATOMS: atom_id res chain seq x y z
N MET A 1 49.43 0.31 -39.24
CA MET A 1 47.98 -0.03 -39.24
C MET A 1 47.09 1.14 -39.67
N TYR A 2 47.39 2.38 -39.27
CA TYR A 2 46.62 3.59 -39.62
C TYR A 2 46.58 3.97 -41.12
N THR A 3 47.61 3.61 -41.90
CA THR A 3 47.73 3.96 -43.33
C THR A 3 46.78 3.17 -44.24
N GLY A 4 46.47 1.92 -43.89
CA GLY A 4 45.55 1.07 -44.66
C GLY A 4 44.09 1.53 -44.56
N ILE A 5 43.68 2.05 -43.40
CA ILE A 5 42.33 2.60 -43.18
C ILE A 5 42.14 3.89 -43.99
N LYS A 6 43.13 4.79 -44.01
CA LYS A 6 43.07 6.04 -44.78
C LYS A 6 42.90 5.79 -46.29
N ASN A 7 43.64 4.84 -46.85
CA ASN A 7 43.55 4.50 -48.27
C ASN A 7 42.20 3.85 -48.64
N ARG A 8 41.63 3.04 -47.75
CA ARG A 8 40.29 2.45 -47.93
C ARG A 8 39.17 3.49 -47.83
N ILE A 9 39.29 4.47 -46.95
CA ILE A 9 38.34 5.59 -46.83
C ILE A 9 38.41 6.49 -48.08
N GLN A 10 39.60 6.75 -48.63
CA GLN A 10 39.73 7.49 -49.89
C GLN A 10 39.14 6.71 -51.08
N ALA A 11 39.34 5.39 -51.14
CA ALA A 11 38.74 4.54 -52.16
C ALA A 11 37.20 4.51 -52.09
N LEU A 12 36.62 4.61 -50.88
CA LEU A 12 35.17 4.75 -50.68
C LEU A 12 34.64 6.12 -51.08
N LYS A 13 35.42 7.19 -50.92
CA LYS A 13 35.06 8.56 -51.35
C LYS A 13 35.01 8.72 -52.88
N GLY A 14 35.85 7.99 -53.62
CA GLY A 14 35.94 8.10 -55.08
C GLY A 14 34.94 7.23 -55.86
N ASN A 15 34.19 6.35 -55.20
CA ASN A 15 33.38 5.32 -55.85
C ASN A 15 31.89 5.58 -55.64
N ILE A 16 31.10 5.64 -56.72
CA ILE A 16 29.64 5.90 -56.70
C ILE A 16 28.86 4.92 -55.80
N LYS A 17 29.35 3.68 -55.66
CA LYS A 17 28.79 2.68 -54.72
C LYS A 17 29.03 3.04 -53.25
N GLY A 18 30.12 3.74 -52.93
CA GLY A 18 30.43 4.25 -51.60
C GLY A 18 29.49 5.38 -51.16
N SER A 19 28.98 6.18 -52.11
CA SER A 19 28.04 7.27 -51.82
C SER A 19 26.69 6.80 -51.29
N ILE A 20 26.28 5.56 -51.56
CA ILE A 20 25.06 4.94 -51.04
C ILE A 20 25.37 4.07 -49.81
N ALA A 21 26.48 3.32 -49.87
CA ALA A 21 26.87 2.43 -48.78
C ALA A 21 27.17 3.16 -47.47
N ILE A 22 27.81 4.34 -47.53
CA ILE A 22 28.14 5.13 -46.33
C ILE A 22 26.89 5.65 -45.60
N PRO A 23 25.95 6.39 -46.25
CA PRO A 23 24.73 6.85 -45.57
C PRO A 23 23.84 5.68 -45.16
N PHE A 24 23.79 4.59 -45.94
CA PHE A 24 23.06 3.39 -45.54
C PHE A 24 23.62 2.77 -44.26
N ALA A 25 24.95 2.62 -44.15
CA ALA A 25 25.59 2.07 -42.95
C ALA A 25 25.35 2.97 -41.72
N LEU A 26 25.40 4.29 -41.88
CA LEU A 26 25.10 5.25 -40.82
C LEU A 26 23.63 5.16 -40.35
N LEU A 27 22.69 5.13 -41.30
CA LEU A 27 21.26 4.99 -40.99
C LEU A 27 20.95 3.64 -40.34
N ALA A 28 21.53 2.55 -40.85
CA ALA A 28 21.37 1.23 -40.26
C ALA A 28 21.89 1.19 -38.81
N THR A 29 23.04 1.81 -38.54
CA THR A 29 23.58 1.92 -37.18
C THR A 29 22.65 2.72 -36.27
N LEU A 30 22.08 3.83 -36.77
CA LEU A 30 21.13 4.65 -36.01
C LEU A 30 19.84 3.88 -35.67
N ILE A 31 19.32 3.09 -36.62
CA ILE A 31 18.13 2.26 -36.41
C ILE A 31 18.42 1.15 -35.40
N LEU A 32 19.56 0.47 -35.51
CA LEU A 32 19.96 -0.55 -34.54
C LEU A 32 20.13 0.06 -33.15
N ALA A 33 20.68 1.27 -33.06
CA ALA A 33 20.80 1.97 -31.79
C ALA A 33 19.44 2.26 -31.15
N ALA A 34 18.47 2.73 -31.95
CA ALA A 34 17.11 2.97 -31.47
C ALA A 34 16.41 1.69 -31.00
N ILE A 35 16.61 0.57 -31.70
CA ILE A 35 16.06 -0.74 -31.31
C ILE A 35 16.65 -1.20 -29.97
N SER A 36 17.97 -1.09 -29.80
CA SER A 36 18.65 -1.45 -28.55
C SER A 36 18.10 -0.68 -27.35
N VAL A 37 17.89 0.63 -27.48
CA VAL A 37 17.27 1.46 -26.44
C VAL A 37 15.85 0.98 -26.13
N GLY A 38 15.06 0.66 -27.16
CA GLY A 38 13.70 0.16 -26.97
C GLY A 38 13.64 -1.16 -26.18
N ILE A 39 14.57 -2.08 -26.44
CA ILE A 39 14.66 -3.38 -25.74
C ILE A 39 15.02 -3.17 -24.26
N ASP A 40 16.07 -2.41 -23.96
CA ASP A 40 16.50 -2.18 -22.57
C ASP A 40 15.42 -1.42 -21.77
N MET A 41 14.76 -0.44 -22.40
CA MET A 41 13.62 0.25 -21.79
C MET A 41 12.46 -0.71 -21.50
N SER A 42 12.19 -1.66 -22.40
CA SER A 42 11.14 -2.66 -22.18
C SER A 42 11.44 -3.56 -20.97
N PHE A 43 12.69 -3.98 -20.79
CA PHE A 43 13.10 -4.72 -19.60
C PHE A 43 13.04 -3.88 -18.32
N ALA A 44 13.46 -2.61 -18.38
CA ALA A 44 13.34 -1.68 -17.26
C ALA A 44 11.87 -1.47 -16.85
N TYR A 45 10.96 -1.33 -17.82
CA TYR A 45 9.52 -1.22 -17.56
C TYR A 45 8.94 -2.50 -16.94
N ASN A 46 9.31 -3.67 -17.44
CA ASN A 46 8.88 -4.93 -16.84
C ASN A 46 9.32 -5.03 -15.37
N LYS A 47 10.55 -4.62 -15.04
CA LYS A 47 11.04 -4.59 -13.65
C LYS A 47 10.32 -3.56 -12.79
N ARG A 48 10.00 -2.40 -13.36
CA ARG A 48 9.16 -1.39 -12.71
C ARG A 48 7.78 -1.94 -12.38
N ASP A 49 7.13 -2.62 -13.33
CA ASP A 49 5.78 -3.17 -13.15
C ASP A 49 5.75 -4.28 -12.09
N GLN A 50 6.74 -5.18 -12.09
CA GLN A 50 6.88 -6.17 -11.02
C GLN A 50 7.10 -5.51 -9.66
N SER A 51 7.92 -4.45 -9.60
CA SER A 51 8.14 -3.68 -8.38
C SER A 51 6.87 -2.93 -7.93
N GLN A 52 6.05 -2.48 -8.89
CA GLN A 52 4.75 -1.84 -8.60
C GLN A 52 3.79 -2.83 -7.94
N LEU A 53 3.68 -4.04 -8.47
CA LEU A 53 2.85 -5.10 -7.85
C LEU A 53 3.29 -5.37 -6.41
N VAL A 54 4.60 -5.44 -6.16
CA VAL A 54 5.13 -5.63 -4.80
C VAL A 54 4.86 -4.42 -3.91
N ALA A 55 4.98 -3.20 -4.44
CA ALA A 55 4.65 -1.98 -3.69
C ALA A 55 3.17 -1.98 -3.27
N ASP A 56 2.26 -2.41 -4.14
CA ASP A 56 0.82 -2.53 -3.87
C ASP A 56 0.51 -3.59 -2.82
N GLU A 57 1.13 -4.77 -2.92
CA GLU A 57 1.00 -5.82 -1.90
C GLU A 57 1.49 -5.34 -0.52
N VAL A 58 2.65 -4.68 -0.48
CA VAL A 58 3.27 -4.21 0.76
C VAL A 58 2.49 -3.05 1.37
N SER A 59 1.98 -2.12 0.55
CA SER A 59 1.19 -0.98 1.04
C SER A 59 -0.11 -1.47 1.67
N LEU A 60 -0.78 -2.45 1.05
CA LEU A 60 -1.97 -3.11 1.60
C LEU A 60 -1.66 -3.90 2.87
N PHE A 61 -0.56 -4.67 2.88
CA PHE A 61 -0.11 -5.42 4.05
C PHE A 61 0.18 -4.49 5.25
N ALA A 62 0.80 -3.34 5.00
CA ALA A 62 1.14 -2.36 6.03
C ALA A 62 -0.12 -1.77 6.69
N VAL A 63 -1.12 -1.32 5.90
CA VAL A 63 -2.37 -0.75 6.46
C VAL A 63 -3.23 -1.79 7.16
N THR A 64 -3.30 -3.02 6.65
CA THR A 64 -4.11 -4.08 7.24
C THR A 64 -3.49 -4.58 8.55
N THR A 65 -2.17 -4.72 8.60
CA THR A 65 -1.42 -5.06 9.82
C THR A 65 -1.53 -3.96 10.87
N PHE A 66 -1.42 -2.69 10.46
CA PHE A 66 -1.68 -1.56 11.34
C PHE A 66 -3.09 -1.64 11.96
N ARG A 67 -4.13 -1.89 11.16
CA ARG A 67 -5.50 -2.04 11.66
C ARG A 67 -5.61 -3.18 12.67
N LYS A 68 -5.00 -4.33 12.41
CA LYS A 68 -4.99 -5.48 13.33
C LYS A 68 -4.38 -5.09 14.68
N TYR A 69 -3.21 -4.47 14.70
CA TYR A 69 -2.58 -4.06 15.96
C TYR A 69 -3.41 -3.03 16.75
N VAL A 70 -4.05 -2.09 16.07
CA VAL A 70 -4.96 -1.15 16.74
C VAL A 70 -6.19 -1.87 17.30
N ALA A 71 -6.74 -2.86 16.58
CA ALA A 71 -7.85 -3.68 17.05
C ALA A 71 -7.46 -4.56 18.25
N ASP A 72 -6.22 -5.04 18.31
CA ASP A 72 -5.65 -5.81 19.42
C ASP A 72 -5.35 -4.94 20.67
N GLY A 73 -5.74 -3.66 20.67
CA GLY A 73 -5.58 -2.74 21.79
C GLY A 73 -4.23 -2.02 21.85
N MET A 74 -3.38 -2.14 20.82
CA MET A 74 -2.10 -1.44 20.77
C MET A 74 -2.30 0.06 20.52
N SER A 75 -1.48 0.89 21.17
CA SER A 75 -1.46 2.32 20.88
C SER A 75 -1.13 2.58 19.41
N LYS A 76 -1.75 3.59 18.79
CA LYS A 76 -1.55 3.94 17.36
C LYS A 76 -0.06 4.15 17.01
N ASN A 77 0.71 4.74 17.92
CA ASN A 77 2.15 4.97 17.71
C ASN A 77 2.97 3.68 17.71
N GLN A 78 2.65 2.73 18.60
CA GLN A 78 3.32 1.45 18.66
C GLN A 78 2.89 0.55 17.50
N ALA A 79 1.59 0.54 17.17
CA ALA A 79 1.03 -0.16 16.01
C ALA A 79 1.69 0.30 14.71
N ARG A 80 1.92 1.61 14.54
CA ARG A 80 2.65 2.17 13.39
C ARG A 80 4.06 1.60 13.28
N LYS A 81 4.87 1.71 14.34
CA LYS A 81 6.27 1.25 14.33
C LYS A 81 6.37 -0.25 14.05
N ARG A 82 5.46 -1.04 14.63
CA ARG A 82 5.44 -2.50 14.47
C ARG A 82 5.00 -2.90 13.06
N ALA A 83 3.92 -2.28 12.55
CA ALA A 83 3.46 -2.49 11.18
C ALA A 83 4.51 -2.08 10.13
N GLU A 84 5.23 -0.97 10.32
CA GLU A 84 6.35 -0.58 9.45
C GLU A 84 7.48 -1.63 9.48
N THR A 85 7.81 -2.15 10.66
CA THR A 85 8.85 -3.18 10.82
C THR A 85 8.47 -4.47 10.10
N ASP A 86 7.23 -4.92 10.27
CA ASP A 86 6.77 -6.16 9.64
C ASP A 86 6.53 -5.99 8.14
N ALA A 87 6.08 -4.81 7.68
CA ALA A 87 6.04 -4.48 6.26
C ALA A 87 7.44 -4.48 5.63
N ARG A 88 8.49 -4.02 6.33
CA ARG A 88 9.89 -4.12 5.86
C ARG A 88 10.36 -5.57 5.72
N LYS A 89 9.99 -6.44 6.67
CA LYS A 89 10.30 -7.88 6.58
C LYS A 89 9.57 -8.52 5.41
N PHE A 90 8.28 -8.20 5.23
CA PHE A 90 7.47 -8.69 4.11
C PHE A 90 8.05 -8.25 2.78
N LEU A 91 8.42 -6.97 2.65
CA LEU A 91 9.08 -6.46 1.46
C LEU A 91 10.42 -7.16 1.22
N THR A 92 11.25 -7.34 2.25
CA THR A 92 12.55 -8.05 2.11
C THR A 92 12.35 -9.50 1.67
N ALA A 93 11.29 -10.18 2.12
CA ALA A 93 10.95 -11.51 1.68
C ALA A 93 10.51 -11.53 0.21
N ARG A 94 9.73 -10.55 -0.23
CA ARG A 94 9.30 -10.40 -1.63
C ARG A 94 10.41 -9.98 -2.57
N THR A 95 11.30 -9.08 -2.17
CA THR A 95 12.42 -8.63 -3.01
C THR A 95 13.52 -9.66 -3.15
N LYS A 96 13.68 -10.58 -2.18
CA LYS A 96 14.52 -11.78 -2.38
C LYS A 96 14.03 -12.66 -3.52
N SER A 97 12.74 -12.61 -3.86
CA SER A 97 12.17 -13.26 -5.04
C SER A 97 12.34 -12.45 -6.33
N LEU A 98 12.79 -11.19 -6.24
CA LEU A 98 13.01 -10.28 -7.37
C LEU A 98 14.52 -10.06 -7.61
N ASP A 99 15.29 -11.14 -7.77
CA ASP A 99 16.69 -11.16 -8.28
C ASP A 99 17.64 -10.01 -7.82
N GLY A 100 17.46 -9.44 -6.63
CA GLY A 100 18.34 -8.42 -6.07
C GLY A 100 18.36 -7.04 -6.76
N THR A 101 17.45 -6.76 -7.71
CA THR A 101 17.46 -5.50 -8.50
C THR A 101 16.92 -4.26 -7.76
N THR A 102 16.46 -4.44 -6.52
CA THR A 102 15.93 -3.34 -5.68
C THR A 102 17.05 -2.81 -4.77
N GLU A 103 17.62 -1.67 -5.13
CA GLU A 103 18.71 -1.06 -4.33
C GLU A 103 18.19 -0.39 -3.06
N LYS A 104 17.02 0.26 -3.13
CA LYS A 104 16.48 1.08 -2.04
C LYS A 104 14.97 0.98 -1.94
N PHE A 105 14.48 0.86 -0.71
CA PHE A 105 13.06 0.90 -0.41
C PHE A 105 12.76 1.77 0.80
N SER A 106 11.63 2.48 0.72
CA SER A 106 11.12 3.33 1.78
C SER A 106 9.65 2.98 2.03
N ILE A 107 9.32 2.73 3.29
CA ILE A 107 7.95 2.47 3.74
C ILE A 107 7.65 3.50 4.82
N LYS A 108 6.55 4.24 4.65
CA LYS A 108 6.07 5.25 5.60
C LYS A 108 4.57 5.10 5.84
N ILE A 109 4.17 4.89 7.10
CA ILE A 109 2.76 4.90 7.48
C ILE A 109 2.42 6.27 8.07
N ASN A 110 1.60 7.03 7.34
CA ASN A 110 1.14 8.36 7.73
C ASN A 110 -0.30 8.29 8.25
N ILE A 111 -0.51 8.80 9.46
CA ILE A 111 -1.84 8.99 10.03
C ILE A 111 -2.31 10.38 9.59
N VAL A 112 -3.27 10.44 8.67
CA VAL A 112 -3.66 11.68 7.99
C VAL A 112 -4.68 12.48 8.79
N ASP A 113 -5.53 11.79 9.55
CA ASP A 113 -6.53 12.41 10.41
C ASP A 113 -6.14 12.25 11.90
N ARG A 114 -6.14 13.36 12.65
CA ARG A 114 -5.82 13.38 14.10
C ARG A 114 -6.83 12.59 14.93
N GLU A 115 -8.06 12.39 14.43
CA GLU A 115 -9.06 11.50 15.06
C GLU A 115 -8.81 10.00 14.73
N ALA A 116 -7.84 9.70 13.86
CA ALA A 116 -7.42 8.39 13.37
C ALA A 116 -8.45 7.62 12.54
N LYS A 117 -9.39 8.32 11.92
CA LYS A 117 -10.35 7.69 11.03
C LYS A 117 -9.77 7.39 9.65
N VAL A 118 -8.59 7.88 9.31
CA VAL A 118 -7.90 7.60 8.04
C VAL A 118 -6.40 7.41 8.26
N VAL A 119 -5.88 6.27 7.80
CA VAL A 119 -4.45 5.93 7.83
C VAL A 119 -4.00 5.57 6.42
N LYS A 120 -2.85 6.12 6.03
CA LYS A 120 -2.23 5.89 4.73
C LYS A 120 -0.89 5.18 4.89
N ALA A 121 -0.62 4.17 4.09
CA ALA A 121 0.71 3.61 3.93
C ALA A 121 1.23 3.99 2.54
N ASN A 122 2.40 4.63 2.51
CA ASN A 122 3.14 4.96 1.32
C ASN A 122 4.35 4.02 1.23
N VAL A 123 4.49 3.38 0.08
CA VAL A 123 5.61 2.49 -0.23
C VAL A 123 6.27 3.01 -1.50
N ASN A 124 7.56 3.30 -1.41
CA ASN A 124 8.40 3.68 -2.54
C ASN A 124 9.51 2.63 -2.69
N ILE A 125 9.63 2.10 -3.90
CA ILE A 125 10.64 1.13 -4.29
C ILE A 125 11.44 1.77 -5.42
N SER A 126 12.76 1.79 -5.27
CA SER A 126 13.67 2.27 -6.30
C SER A 126 14.76 1.22 -6.54
N GLY A 127 15.09 1.07 -7.81
CA GLY A 127 16.09 0.12 -8.25
C GLY A 127 16.71 0.54 -9.56
N LYS A 128 17.73 -0.23 -9.95
CA LYS A 128 18.43 -0.02 -11.21
C LYS A 128 18.32 -1.28 -12.03
N HIS A 129 18.05 -1.08 -13.32
CA HIS A 129 18.18 -2.12 -14.31
C HIS A 129 19.53 -1.94 -15.02
N GLU A 130 20.38 -2.95 -14.95
CA GLU A 130 21.61 -2.99 -15.73
C GLU A 130 21.25 -3.12 -17.22
N SER A 131 21.74 -2.19 -18.03
CA SER A 131 21.48 -2.17 -19.46
C SER A 131 22.24 -3.29 -20.17
N TYR A 132 21.56 -4.05 -21.03
CA TYR A 132 22.23 -5.10 -21.81
C TYR A 132 22.78 -4.57 -23.13
N MET A 133 21.95 -3.89 -23.93
CA MET A 133 22.31 -3.50 -25.29
C MET A 133 22.87 -2.07 -25.38
N THR A 134 22.40 -1.18 -24.52
CA THR A 134 22.82 0.23 -24.45
C THR A 134 24.12 0.43 -23.68
N HIS A 135 24.63 -0.62 -23.01
CA HIS A 135 25.96 -0.62 -22.40
C HIS A 135 27.07 -0.35 -23.43
N ALA A 136 26.93 -0.89 -24.65
CA ALA A 136 27.85 -0.62 -25.76
C ALA A 136 27.84 0.86 -26.22
N MET A 137 26.83 1.64 -25.82
CA MET A 137 26.69 3.07 -26.10
C MET A 137 27.05 3.95 -24.89
N GLY A 138 27.52 3.35 -23.79
CA GLY A 138 27.91 4.05 -22.55
C GLY A 138 26.77 4.31 -21.57
N PHE A 139 25.60 3.69 -21.76
CA PHE A 139 24.51 3.71 -20.79
C PHE A 139 24.52 2.41 -19.99
N ASP A 140 25.03 2.48 -18.76
CA ASP A 140 25.22 1.28 -17.93
C ASP A 140 23.97 0.88 -17.14
N ASN A 141 23.14 1.86 -16.76
CA ASN A 141 22.00 1.63 -15.88
C ASN A 141 20.79 2.49 -16.28
N ILE A 142 19.60 1.90 -16.12
CA ILE A 142 18.31 2.58 -16.22
C ILE A 142 17.67 2.56 -14.83
N ASP A 143 17.53 3.72 -14.22
CA ASP A 143 16.87 3.88 -12.93
C ASP A 143 15.34 3.72 -13.09
N TYR A 144 14.70 3.02 -12.16
CA TYR A 144 13.24 2.94 -12.09
C TYR A 144 12.72 3.17 -10.68
N THR A 145 11.50 3.72 -10.60
CA THR A 145 10.77 3.93 -9.35
C THR A 145 9.36 3.39 -9.46
N ALA A 146 8.89 2.77 -8.38
CA ALA A 146 7.54 2.30 -8.19
C ALA A 146 7.00 2.84 -6.86
N ASP A 147 5.76 3.33 -6.89
CA ASP A 147 5.13 4.05 -5.80
C ASP A 147 3.72 3.54 -5.58
N SER A 148 3.37 3.22 -4.34
CA SER A 148 2.04 2.75 -3.97
C SER A 148 1.54 3.44 -2.70
N GLU A 149 0.29 3.90 -2.75
CA GLU A 149 -0.43 4.43 -1.60
C GLU A 149 -1.66 3.56 -1.32
N SER A 150 -1.71 2.97 -0.13
CA SER A 150 -2.90 2.31 0.39
C SER A 150 -3.50 3.14 1.51
N THR A 151 -4.82 3.32 1.49
CA THR A 151 -5.55 4.06 2.52
C THR A 151 -6.59 3.16 3.18
N ILE A 152 -6.64 3.18 4.50
CA ILE A 152 -7.69 2.54 5.28
C ILE A 152 -8.41 3.57 6.14
N SER A 153 -9.74 3.49 6.15
CA SER A 153 -10.54 4.25 7.10
C SER A 153 -11.02 3.35 8.23
N PHE A 154 -10.83 3.80 9.47
CA PHE A 154 -11.52 3.22 10.61
C PHE A 154 -12.95 3.74 10.56
N GLY A 155 -13.79 3.03 9.81
CA GLY A 155 -15.22 3.32 9.73
C GLY A 155 -15.81 3.37 11.13
N GLN A 156 -16.61 4.40 11.39
CA GLN A 156 -17.37 4.58 12.62
C GLN A 156 -18.50 3.54 12.69
N GLY A 157 -18.14 2.26 12.83
CA GLY A 157 -19.09 1.19 13.08
C GLY A 157 -19.58 1.25 14.52
N LYS A 158 -20.17 2.37 14.94
CA LYS A 158 -21.11 2.33 16.05
C LYS A 158 -22.37 1.69 15.49
N TYR A 159 -22.53 0.39 15.72
CA TYR A 159 -23.82 -0.24 15.56
C TYR A 159 -24.72 0.33 16.66
N GLU A 160 -25.64 1.20 16.29
CA GLU A 160 -26.69 1.65 17.19
C GLU A 160 -27.80 0.59 17.19
N PHE A 161 -27.85 -0.21 18.25
CA PHE A 161 -28.95 -1.13 18.48
C PHE A 161 -30.04 -0.38 19.26
N ILE A 162 -31.08 0.05 18.57
CA ILE A 162 -32.29 0.62 19.19
C ILE A 162 -33.22 -0.52 19.56
N PHE A 163 -33.32 -0.84 20.85
CA PHE A 163 -34.27 -1.83 21.35
C PHE A 163 -35.61 -1.16 21.64
N LEU A 164 -36.64 -1.51 20.87
CA LEU A 164 -38.04 -1.20 21.19
C LEU A 164 -38.60 -2.39 21.97
N VAL A 165 -38.78 -2.23 23.28
CA VAL A 165 -39.40 -3.26 24.13
C VAL A 165 -40.91 -3.03 24.12
N ASP A 166 -41.66 -3.97 23.56
CA ASP A 166 -43.11 -3.97 23.67
C ASP A 166 -43.51 -4.20 25.13
N VAL A 167 -44.25 -3.23 25.70
CA VAL A 167 -44.74 -3.23 27.09
C VAL A 167 -46.15 -3.80 27.20
N SER A 168 -46.65 -4.48 26.16
CA SER A 168 -47.95 -5.12 26.16
C SER A 168 -48.02 -6.27 27.19
N PRO A 169 -49.16 -6.45 27.88
CA PRO A 169 -49.33 -7.51 28.88
C PRO A 169 -49.12 -8.95 28.37
N SER A 170 -49.17 -9.17 27.05
CA SER A 170 -48.99 -10.47 26.41
C SER A 170 -47.56 -11.02 26.49
N MET A 171 -46.56 -10.18 26.78
CA MET A 171 -45.16 -10.61 26.89
C MET A 171 -44.76 -11.04 28.31
N GLY A 172 -45.65 -10.90 29.31
CA GLY A 172 -45.41 -11.36 30.69
C GLY A 172 -44.29 -10.64 31.44
N ILE A 173 -43.68 -9.60 30.86
CA ILE A 173 -42.66 -8.78 31.50
C ILE A 173 -43.35 -7.58 32.15
N GLY A 174 -43.26 -7.50 33.48
CA GLY A 174 -43.71 -6.35 34.26
C GLY A 174 -42.93 -5.10 33.86
N ALA A 175 -43.48 -4.34 32.90
CA ALA A 175 -42.91 -3.09 32.43
C ALA A 175 -43.46 -1.87 33.18
N SER A 176 -44.35 -2.06 34.17
CA SER A 176 -44.89 -0.95 34.95
C SER A 176 -43.81 -0.28 35.81
N ASN A 177 -44.05 0.98 36.20
CA ASN A 177 -43.15 1.70 37.13
C ASN A 177 -42.88 0.90 38.42
N ARG A 178 -43.89 0.17 38.90
CA ARG A 178 -43.79 -0.66 40.10
C ARG A 178 -42.89 -1.86 39.86
N ASP A 179 -43.05 -2.54 38.73
CA ASP A 179 -42.28 -3.74 38.41
C ASP A 179 -40.83 -3.42 38.12
N ARG A 180 -40.55 -2.29 37.44
CA ARG A 180 -39.18 -1.77 37.27
C ARG A 180 -38.51 -1.46 38.61
N GLN A 181 -39.26 -0.93 39.59
CA GLN A 181 -38.72 -0.71 40.93
C GLN A 181 -38.48 -2.02 41.69
N ILE A 182 -39.34 -3.03 41.51
CA ILE A 182 -39.14 -4.36 42.09
C ILE A 182 -37.87 -4.99 41.51
N MET A 183 -37.70 -4.99 40.19
CA MET A 183 -36.49 -5.51 39.52
C MET A 183 -35.23 -4.75 39.94
N GLN A 184 -35.29 -3.41 39.99
CA GLN A 184 -34.17 -2.61 40.49
C GLN A 184 -33.79 -2.94 41.94
N ARG A 185 -34.75 -3.27 42.81
CA ARG A 185 -34.48 -3.66 44.20
C ARG A 185 -34.00 -5.11 44.32
N ALA A 186 -34.54 -6.01 43.52
CA ALA A 186 -34.26 -7.44 43.60
C ALA A 186 -32.92 -7.81 42.95
N ILE A 187 -32.61 -7.22 41.80
CA ILE A 187 -31.44 -7.59 40.97
C ILE A 187 -30.55 -6.39 40.58
N GLY A 188 -30.87 -5.17 41.04
CA GLY A 188 -30.04 -4.00 40.81
C GLY A 188 -30.13 -3.37 39.41
N CYS A 189 -30.99 -3.89 38.52
CA CYS A 189 -31.11 -3.44 37.14
C CYS A 189 -32.53 -3.69 36.59
N GLN A 190 -32.97 -2.88 35.61
CA GLN A 190 -34.38 -2.86 35.13
C GLN A 190 -34.60 -3.65 33.84
N PHE A 191 -33.72 -3.52 32.84
CA PHE A 191 -33.80 -4.24 31.57
C PHE A 191 -32.38 -4.53 31.07
N ALA A 192 -32.10 -5.79 30.73
CA ALA A 192 -30.83 -6.28 30.20
C ALA A 192 -29.61 -6.09 31.14
N CYS A 193 -29.53 -6.90 32.18
CA CYS A 193 -28.37 -6.94 33.06
C CYS A 193 -27.31 -7.87 32.45
N HIS A 194 -26.29 -7.28 31.84
CA HIS A 194 -25.06 -7.97 31.47
C HIS A 194 -23.94 -7.34 32.29
N GLU A 195 -23.37 -8.12 33.22
CA GLU A 195 -22.16 -7.71 33.95
C GLU A 195 -20.94 -7.83 33.02
N PRO A 196 -20.15 -6.77 32.80
CA PRO A 196 -18.79 -6.95 32.32
C PRO A 196 -17.91 -7.35 33.50
N TRP A 197 -17.09 -8.40 33.33
CA TRP A 197 -16.11 -8.90 34.31
C TRP A 197 -15.01 -7.89 34.68
N TYR A 198 -15.13 -6.60 34.34
CA TYR A 198 -14.20 -5.58 34.78
C TYR A 198 -14.85 -4.19 34.78
N SER A 199 -14.96 -3.62 35.99
CA SER A 199 -14.98 -2.19 36.34
C SER A 199 -16.27 -1.36 36.23
N SER A 200 -16.66 -0.84 37.41
CA SER A 200 -17.29 0.45 37.75
C SER A 200 -18.41 0.99 36.85
N VAL A 201 -19.63 0.61 37.21
CA VAL A 201 -20.94 1.22 36.96
C VAL A 201 -20.91 2.69 36.47
N SER A 202 -20.94 2.90 35.16
CA SER A 202 -21.57 4.08 34.56
C SER A 202 -23.05 3.74 34.31
N ARG A 203 -23.89 4.13 35.27
CA ARG A 203 -25.35 3.98 35.22
C ARG A 203 -25.86 4.63 33.94
N ALA A 204 -26.44 3.84 33.04
CA ALA A 204 -27.26 4.39 31.97
C ALA A 204 -28.42 5.15 32.63
N LYS A 205 -28.34 6.48 32.62
CA LYS A 205 -29.45 7.35 33.00
C LYS A 205 -30.57 7.07 32.02
N ALA A 206 -31.61 6.36 32.47
CA ALA A 206 -32.90 6.39 31.82
C ALA A 206 -33.44 7.83 31.94
N GLN A 207 -33.18 8.65 30.93
CA GLN A 207 -33.82 9.94 30.76
C GLN A 207 -35.12 9.69 30.01
N SER A 208 -36.21 9.49 30.76
CA SER A 208 -37.55 9.59 30.20
C SER A 208 -37.88 11.07 29.96
N PRO A 209 -38.25 11.49 28.74
CA PRO A 209 -38.87 12.80 28.56
C PRO A 209 -40.27 12.74 29.17
N SER A 210 -40.53 13.63 30.11
CA SER A 210 -41.88 13.94 30.59
C SER A 210 -42.67 14.59 29.46
N HIS A 211 -43.64 13.86 28.91
CA HIS A 211 -44.77 14.44 28.20
C HIS A 211 -46.04 13.92 28.87
N ASP A 212 -46.74 14.90 29.46
CA ASP A 212 -48.13 14.96 29.95
C ASP A 212 -48.60 13.97 31.03
#